data_AF-A4FCU6-F1
#
_entry.id   AF-A4FCU6-F1
#
_cell.length_a   1.000
_cell.length_b   1.000
_cell.length_c   1.000
_cell.angle_alpha   90.00
_cell.angle_beta   90.00
_cell.angle_gamma   90.00
#
_symmetry.space_group_name_H-M   'P 1'
#
loop_
_entity.id
_entity.type
_entity.pdbx_description
1 polymer ?
#
loop_
_entity_poly.entity_id
_entity_poly.type
_entity_poly.pdbx_seq_one_letter_code
_entity_poly.pdbx_strand_id
1 'polypeptide(L)'
;MNSGREDADVEIVLYFADRPPVGPYQVTIPAERVRHVTLNDLVEPEPVPVATDFSADVTSSHPIVVQHTRLDSRQAANTLFSTIAFSAGA
;
A
#
# COMPACT_ATOMS: atom_id res chain seq x y z
N MET A 1 1.67 -4.36 8.50
CA MET A 1 1.90 -4.64 9.93
C MET A 1 3.38 -4.83 10.14
N ASN A 2 3.95 -4.17 11.15
CA ASN A 2 5.32 -4.36 11.60
C ASN A 2 5.29 -5.08 12.95
N SER A 3 5.75 -6.33 12.99
CA SER A 3 5.89 -7.12 14.23
C SER A 3 7.31 -7.07 14.81
N GLY A 4 8.21 -6.30 14.19
CA GLY A 4 9.57 -6.07 14.64
C GLY A 4 9.66 -5.02 15.75
N ARG A 5 10.87 -4.89 16.30
CA ARG A 5 11.20 -3.96 17.39
C ARG A 5 11.75 -2.61 16.92
N GLU A 6 11.93 -2.45 15.62
CA GLU A 6 12.43 -1.24 14.98
C GLU A 6 11.34 -0.67 14.08
N ASP A 7 11.35 0.65 13.91
CA ASP A 7 10.44 1.31 12.98
C ASP A 7 10.76 0.88 11.55
N ALA A 8 9.73 0.61 10.76
CA ALA A 8 9.86 0.20 9.38
C ALA A 8 9.51 1.40 8.48
N ASP A 9 10.49 1.85 7.71
CA ASP A 9 10.27 2.78 6.61
C ASP A 9 9.78 1.97 5.41
N VAL A 10 8.67 2.41 4.82
CA VAL A 10 7.98 1.72 3.74
C VAL A 10 7.84 2.67 2.57
N GLU A 11 8.25 2.21 1.40
CA GLU A 11 8.06 2.92 0.15
C GLU A 11 7.01 2.18 -0.67
N ILE A 12 6.05 2.94 -1.21
CA ILE A 12 5.04 2.42 -2.12
C ILE A 12 5.26 3.05 -3.49
N VAL A 13 5.33 2.23 -4.54
CA VAL A 13 5.43 2.69 -5.94
C VAL A 13 4.24 2.13 -6.72
N LEU A 14 3.53 3.00 -7.43
CA LEU A 14 2.39 2.63 -8.26
C LEU A 14 2.81 2.49 -9.72
N TYR A 15 2.48 1.36 -10.33
CA TYR A 15 2.72 1.05 -11.75
C TYR A 15 1.42 1.04 -12.52
N PHE A 16 1.41 1.69 -13.68
CA PHE A 16 0.25 1.86 -14.55
C PHE A 16 0.46 1.17 -15.89
N ALA A 17 -0.62 0.90 -16.62
CA ALA A 17 -0.54 0.23 -17.93
C ALA A 17 -0.06 1.16 -19.06
N ASP A 18 -0.25 2.47 -18.93
CA ASP A 18 -0.16 3.44 -20.02
C ASP A 18 0.75 4.65 -19.70
N ARG A 19 1.38 4.68 -18.52
CA ARG A 19 2.24 5.78 -18.08
C ARG A 19 3.36 5.32 -17.14
N PRO A 20 4.42 6.14 -16.96
CA PRO A 20 5.49 5.85 -16.00
C PRO A 20 4.99 5.66 -14.57
N PRO A 21 5.73 4.90 -13.72
CA PRO A 21 5.37 4.69 -12.32
C PRO A 21 5.46 5.97 -11.50
N VAL A 22 4.74 5.99 -10.39
CA VAL A 22 4.65 7.13 -9.47
C VAL A 22 5.02 6.68 -8.06
N GLY A 23 5.89 7.45 -7.41
CA GLY A 23 6.39 7.18 -6.07
C GLY A 23 7.84 7.67 -5.93
N PRO A 24 8.52 7.31 -4.82
CA PRO A 24 7.97 6.55 -3.69
C PRO A 24 7.03 7.39 -2.83
N TYR A 25 5.88 6.82 -2.46
CA TYR A 25 5.06 7.32 -1.36
C TYR A 25 5.63 6.78 -0.05
N GLN A 26 5.99 7.67 0.87
CA GLN A 26 6.70 7.33 2.10
C GLN A 26 5.73 7.09 3.27
N VAL A 27 5.89 5.96 3.96
CA VAL A 27 5.09 5.60 5.14
C VAL A 27 5.99 4.97 6.20
N THR A 28 5.93 5.46 7.43
CA THR A 28 6.58 4.80 8.57
C THR A 28 5.55 3.95 9.33
N ILE A 29 5.89 2.70 9.60
CA ILE A 29 5.14 1.79 10.48
C ILE A 29 5.96 1.60 11.76
N PRO A 30 5.55 2.18 12.90
CA PRO A 30 6.29 2.03 14.14
C PRO A 30 6.46 0.57 14.57
N ALA A 31 7.48 0.30 15.37
CA ALA A 31 7.72 -1.00 15.98
C ALA A 31 6.46 -1.56 16.66
N GLU A 32 6.19 -2.86 16.46
CA GLU A 32 5.05 -3.57 17.04
C GLU A 32 3.68 -2.89 16.78
N ARG A 33 3.46 -2.33 15.57
CA ARG A 33 2.21 -1.67 15.20
C ARG A 33 1.63 -2.14 13.86
N VAL A 34 0.34 -1.92 13.72
CA VAL A 34 -0.39 -1.97 12.44
C VAL A 34 -0.61 -0.54 11.95
N ARG A 35 -0.44 -0.33 10.65
CA ARG A 35 -0.81 0.91 9.97
C ARG A 35 -1.76 0.55 8.83
N HIS A 36 -2.93 1.18 8.81
CA HIS A 36 -3.80 1.18 7.63
C HIS A 36 -3.46 2.40 6.79
N VAL A 37 -3.22 2.17 5.50
CA VAL A 37 -2.92 3.22 4.52
C VAL A 37 -4.04 3.20 3.48
N THR A 38 -4.78 4.30 3.38
CA THR A 38 -5.75 4.51 2.32
C THR A 38 -4.99 5.06 1.11
N LEU A 39 -4.93 4.32 0.00
CA LEU A 39 -4.19 4.76 -1.19
C LEU A 39 -4.70 6.11 -1.75
N ASN A 40 -6.00 6.39 -1.63
CA ASN A 40 -6.58 7.67 -2.06
C ASN A 40 -6.09 8.88 -1.24
N ASP A 41 -5.55 8.65 -0.05
CA ASP A 41 -5.03 9.72 0.82
C ASP A 41 -3.56 10.05 0.51
N LEU A 42 -2.92 9.30 -0.39
CA LEU A 42 -1.55 9.54 -0.83
C LEU A 42 -1.51 10.66 -1.88
N VAL A 43 -0.79 11.74 -1.58
CA VAL A 43 -0.79 12.98 -2.38
C VAL A 43 0.59 13.47 -2.85
N GLU A 44 1.68 12.95 -2.27
CA GLU A 44 3.06 13.30 -2.61
C GLU A 44 3.78 12.01 -3.04
N PRO A 45 4.38 11.91 -4.24
CA PRO A 45 4.72 13.01 -5.17
C PRO A 45 3.57 13.56 -6.00
N GLU A 46 2.48 12.80 -6.15
CA GLU A 46 1.22 13.30 -6.73
C GLU A 46 0.03 12.47 -6.22
N PRO A 47 -1.21 12.99 -6.29
CA PRO A 47 -2.41 12.25 -5.91
C PRO A 47 -2.61 10.97 -6.72
N VAL A 48 -2.98 9.88 -6.04
CA VAL A 48 -3.32 8.62 -6.70
C VAL A 48 -4.55 8.82 -7.60
N PRO A 49 -4.46 8.48 -8.91
CA PRO A 49 -5.54 8.71 -9.85
C PRO A 49 -6.75 7.82 -9.55
N VAL A 50 -7.94 8.44 -9.56
CA VAL A 50 -9.22 7.75 -9.34
C VAL A 50 -9.62 6.97 -10.60
N ALA A 51 -10.33 5.86 -10.42
CA ALA A 51 -10.88 5.03 -11.51
C ALA A 51 -9.82 4.58 -12.53
N THR A 52 -8.57 4.43 -12.08
CA THR A 52 -7.43 4.00 -12.89
C THR A 52 -6.88 2.71 -12.30
N ASP A 53 -6.65 1.70 -13.14
CA ASP A 53 -6.04 0.45 -12.71
C ASP A 53 -4.53 0.63 -12.54
N PHE A 54 -4.01 0.10 -11.43
CA PHE A 54 -2.59 0.12 -11.11
C PHE A 54 -2.19 -1.12 -10.30
N SER A 55 -0.89 -1.39 -10.25
CA SER A 55 -0.27 -2.31 -9.29
C SER A 55 0.57 -1.51 -8.29
N ALA A 56 0.65 -1.98 -7.05
CA ALA A 56 1.48 -1.36 -6.02
C ALA A 56 2.64 -2.29 -5.66
N ASP A 57 3.86 -1.79 -5.82
CA ASP A 57 5.05 -2.39 -5.23
C ASP A 57 5.30 -1.76 -3.87
N VAL A 58 5.61 -2.59 -2.87
CA VAL A 58 5.78 -2.16 -1.48
C VAL A 58 7.09 -2.71 -0.96
N THR A 59 8.06 -1.82 -0.76
CA THR A 59 9.37 -2.15 -0.21
C THR A 59 9.47 -1.62 1.22
N SER A 60 10.28 -2.27 2.05
CA SER A 60 10.46 -1.83 3.44
C SER A 60 11.87 -2.08 3.94
N SER A 61 12.36 -1.20 4.82
CA SER A 61 13.65 -1.34 5.50
C SER A 61 13.70 -2.53 6.46
N HIS A 62 12.55 -2.99 6.96
CA HIS A 62 12.43 -4.15 7.85
C HIS A 62 11.30 -5.09 7.41
N PRO A 63 11.33 -6.39 7.78
CA PRO A 63 10.26 -7.31 7.43
C PRO A 63 8.89 -6.86 7.94
N ILE A 64 7.92 -6.75 7.02
CA ILE A 64 6.53 -6.40 7.32
C ILE A 64 5.57 -7.40 6.67
N VAL A 65 4.35 -7.48 7.20
CA VAL A 65 3.24 -8.20 6.57
C VAL A 65 2.30 -7.18 5.90
N VAL A 66 2.04 -7.36 4.61
CA VAL A 66 1.15 -6.50 3.82
C VAL A 66 -0.09 -7.28 3.38
N GLN A 67 -1.25 -6.71 3.67
CA GLN A 67 -2.55 -7.18 3.20
C GLN A 67 -3.24 -6.03 2.48
N HIS A 68 -3.71 -6.30 1.26
CA HIS A 68 -4.44 -5.34 0.45
C HIS A 68 -5.94 -5.59 0.59
N THR A 69 -6.70 -4.52 0.82
CA THR A 69 -8.17 -4.59 0.95
C THR A 69 -8.79 -3.57 0.00
N ARG A 70 -9.68 -4.03 -0.87
CA ARG A 70 -10.55 -3.16 -1.67
C ARG A 70 -11.93 -3.12 -1.05
N LEU A 71 -12.39 -1.90 -0.77
CA LEU A 71 -13.75 -1.61 -0.35
C LEU A 71 -14.45 -0.86 -1.50
N ASP A 72 -15.50 -1.45 -2.07
CA ASP A 72 -16.39 -0.70 -2.98
C ASP A 72 -17.42 0.06 -2.15
N SER A 73 -17.14 1.34 -1.90
CA SER A 73 -18.00 2.21 -1.08
C SER A 73 -19.36 2.52 -1.72
N ARG A 74 -19.58 2.18 -3.00
CA ARG A 74 -20.86 2.39 -3.70
C ARG A 74 -21.92 1.35 -3.32
N GLN A 75 -21.52 0.22 -2.76
CA GLN A 75 -22.41 -0.81 -2.21
C GLN A 75 -21.99 -1.15 -0.79
N ALA A 76 -22.36 -0.27 0.15
CA ALA A 76 -21.96 -0.33 1.56
C ALA A 76 -22.30 -1.66 2.29
N ALA A 77 -23.17 -2.50 1.73
CA ALA A 77 -23.64 -3.70 2.41
C ALA A 77 -22.73 -4.94 2.26
N ASN A 78 -22.00 -5.18 1.15
CA ASN A 78 -21.57 -6.56 0.85
C ASN A 78 -20.27 -6.82 0.06
N THR A 79 -19.43 -5.83 -0.28
CA THR A 79 -18.27 -6.13 -1.15
C THR A 79 -16.95 -5.66 -0.55
N LEU A 80 -16.38 -6.53 0.30
CA LEU A 80 -14.99 -6.48 0.73
C LEU A 80 -14.24 -7.60 0.03
N PHE A 81 -13.18 -7.24 -0.70
CA PHE A 81 -12.20 -8.19 -1.20
C PHE A 81 -10.86 -7.90 -0.52
N SER A 82 -10.16 -8.95 -0.10
CA SER A 82 -8.81 -8.81 0.41
C SER A 82 -7.92 -9.96 -0.06
N THR A 83 -6.64 -9.66 -0.22
CA THR A 83 -5.60 -10.63 -0.54
C THR A 83 -4.31 -10.24 0.18
N ILE A 84 -3.48 -11.24 0.46
CA ILE A 84 -2.11 -11.03 0.96
C ILE A 84 -1.24 -10.58 -0.22
N ALA A 85 -0.31 -9.67 0.04
CA ALA A 85 0.68 -9.32 -0.96
C ALA A 85 1.61 -10.51 -1.23
N PHE A 86 2.01 -10.68 -2.48
CA PHE A 86 3.12 -11.56 -2.82
C PHE A 86 4.42 -10.96 -2.26
N SER A 87 5.22 -11.77 -1.59
CA SER A 87 6.55 -11.38 -1.12
C SER A 87 7.60 -11.97 -2.04
N ALA A 88 8.30 -11.10 -2.77
CA ALA A 88 9.55 -11.48 -3.41
C ALA A 88 10.61 -11.50 -2.31
N GLY A 89 10.90 -12.68 -1.76
CA GLY A 89 11.97 -12.83 -0.78
C GLY A 89 13.30 -12.30 -1.31
N ALA A 90 14.10 -11.71 -0.43
CA ALA A 90 15.53 -11.48 -0.66
C ALA A 90 16.33 -12.75 -0.34
#